data_AF-A0A0M0BS35-F1
#
_entry.id   AF-A0A0M0BS35-F1
#
_cell.length_a   1.000
_cell.length_b   1.000
_cell.length_c   1.000
_cell.angle_alpha   90.00
_cell.angle_beta   90.00
_cell.angle_gamma   90.00
#
_symmetry.space_group_name_H-M   'P 1'
#
loop_
_entity.id
_entity.type
_entity.pdbx_description
1 polymer ?
#
loop_
_entity_poly.entity_id
_entity_poly.type
_entity_poly.pdbx_seq_one_letter_code
_entity_poly.pdbx_strand_id
1 'polypeptide(L)'
;MSNFIRERQKRRLIILKGISQNLKYSEIAAQLGVNQWVIMNDLKIMLNNGDPELKQAQKAQERIRAQRQAVSREHNDRFLRMTGITLQEKSFRNMIDFNKHVLMKILKAEDQNAAIMELPKSIRRILTHNEIITKGWHDREITAHARKYLINK
;
A
#
# COMPACT_ATOMS: atom_id res chain seq x y z
N MET A 1 0.04 38.64 -21.27
CA MET A 1 0.29 37.47 -20.40
C MET A 1 0.74 36.32 -21.28
N SER A 2 1.94 35.77 -21.09
CA SER A 2 2.51 34.78 -22.03
C SER A 2 1.76 33.44 -21.98
N ASN A 3 1.67 32.74 -23.12
CA ASN A 3 1.02 31.43 -23.24
C ASN A 3 1.56 30.42 -22.19
N PHE A 4 2.85 30.52 -21.88
CA PHE A 4 3.51 29.69 -20.88
C PHE A 4 2.94 29.84 -19.46
N ILE A 5 2.61 31.06 -19.02
CA ILE A 5 2.04 31.32 -17.68
C ILE A 5 0.63 30.71 -17.59
N ARG A 6 -0.16 30.84 -18.67
CA ARG A 6 -1.53 30.33 -18.74
C ARG A 6 -1.58 28.81 -18.68
N GLU A 7 -0.71 28.14 -19.42
CA GLU A 7 -0.60 26.67 -19.41
C GLU A 7 -0.14 26.14 -18.06
N ARG A 8 0.79 26.85 -17.40
CA ARG A 8 1.22 26.49 -16.05
C ARG A 8 0.10 26.65 -15.01
N GLN A 9 -0.68 27.71 -15.09
CA GLN A 9 -1.83 27.92 -14.20
C GLN A 9 -2.94 26.88 -14.41
N LYS A 10 -3.29 26.55 -15.66
CA LYS A 10 -4.24 25.46 -15.96
C LYS A 10 -3.78 24.13 -15.35
N ARG A 11 -2.50 23.79 -15.57
CA ARG A 11 -1.92 22.55 -15.06
C ARG A 11 -1.92 22.52 -13.52
N ARG A 12 -1.59 23.63 -12.88
CA ARG A 12 -1.71 23.79 -11.42
C ARG A 12 -3.12 23.46 -10.92
N LEU A 13 -4.15 24.04 -11.52
CA LEU A 13 -5.54 23.79 -11.11
C LEU A 13 -5.94 22.32 -11.25
N ILE A 14 -5.51 21.66 -12.34
CA ILE A 14 -5.78 20.23 -12.56
C ILE A 14 -5.07 19.37 -11.52
N ILE A 15 -3.81 19.68 -11.19
CA ILE A 15 -3.05 18.98 -10.14
C ILE A 15 -3.76 19.11 -8.79
N LEU A 16 -4.16 20.32 -8.41
CA LEU A 16 -4.85 20.59 -7.15
C LEU A 16 -6.19 19.84 -7.05
N LYS A 17 -6.97 19.87 -8.14
CA LYS A 17 -8.22 19.11 -8.24
C LYS A 17 -7.99 17.60 -8.12
N GLY A 18 -6.96 17.07 -8.79
CA GLY A 18 -6.63 15.65 -8.70
C GLY A 18 -6.22 15.23 -7.29
N ILE A 19 -5.42 16.04 -6.60
CA ILE A 19 -5.02 15.78 -5.21
C ILE A 19 -6.23 15.81 -4.28
N SER A 20 -7.09 16.82 -4.40
CA SER A 20 -8.27 16.94 -3.54
C SER A 20 -9.26 15.79 -3.71
N GLN A 21 -9.25 15.13 -4.88
CA GLN A 21 -10.02 13.91 -5.18
C GLN A 21 -9.29 12.61 -4.80
N ASN A 22 -8.11 12.71 -4.19
CA ASN A 22 -7.26 11.58 -3.81
C ASN A 22 -6.82 10.70 -5.01
N LEU A 23 -6.59 11.30 -6.17
CA LEU A 23 -6.00 10.62 -7.33
C LEU A 23 -4.50 10.38 -7.13
N LYS A 24 -3.98 9.31 -7.75
CA LYS A 24 -2.54 9.05 -7.84
C LYS A 24 -1.91 10.03 -8.81
N TYR A 25 -0.64 10.38 -8.59
CA TYR A 25 0.09 11.28 -9.51
C TYR A 25 0.18 10.74 -10.93
N SER A 26 0.19 9.41 -11.11
CA SER A 26 0.13 8.77 -12.43
C SER A 26 -1.20 9.05 -13.16
N GLU A 27 -2.32 9.10 -12.44
CA GLU A 27 -3.65 9.37 -13.01
C GLU A 27 -3.77 10.84 -13.40
N ILE A 28 -3.27 11.74 -12.53
CA ILE A 28 -3.20 13.18 -12.82
C ILE A 28 -2.31 13.45 -14.04
N ALA A 29 -1.16 12.78 -14.12
CA ALA A 29 -0.24 12.89 -15.25
C ALA A 29 -0.90 12.41 -16.56
N ALA A 30 -1.64 11.29 -16.52
CA ALA A 30 -2.40 10.80 -17.67
C ALA A 30 -3.48 11.78 -18.13
N GLN A 31 -4.23 12.40 -17.21
CA GLN A 31 -5.24 13.43 -17.54
C GLN A 31 -4.62 14.66 -18.22
N LEU A 32 -3.37 14.97 -17.90
CA LEU A 32 -2.63 16.10 -18.45
C LEU A 32 -1.82 15.75 -19.70
N GLY A 33 -1.72 14.47 -20.07
CA GLY A 33 -0.85 14.01 -21.16
C GLY A 33 0.64 14.27 -20.90
N VAL A 34 1.07 14.27 -19.64
CA VAL A 34 2.46 14.56 -19.24
C VAL A 34 3.07 13.40 -18.45
N ASN A 35 4.39 13.42 -18.31
CA ASN A 35 5.10 12.50 -17.44
C ASN A 35 4.86 12.82 -15.96
N GLN A 36 4.82 11.79 -15.11
CA GLN A 36 4.64 11.95 -13.66
C GLN A 36 5.68 12.87 -13.01
N TRP A 37 6.92 12.88 -13.52
CA TRP A 37 7.99 13.76 -13.02
C TRP A 37 7.64 15.26 -13.18
N VAL A 38 6.87 15.63 -14.21
CA VAL A 38 6.40 17.02 -14.40
C VAL A 38 5.47 17.41 -13.26
N ILE A 39 4.55 16.52 -12.87
CA ILE A 39 3.65 16.75 -11.73
C ILE A 39 4.45 16.92 -10.44
N MET A 40 5.45 16.06 -10.21
CA MET A 40 6.30 16.14 -9.01
C MET A 40 7.09 17.46 -8.96
N ASN A 41 7.61 17.92 -10.10
CA ASN A 41 8.34 19.18 -10.17
C ASN A 41 7.41 20.38 -9.89
N ASP A 42 6.21 20.41 -10.49
CA ASP A 42 5.24 21.48 -10.23
C ASP A 42 4.79 21.49 -8.76
N LEU A 43 4.59 20.31 -8.15
CA LEU A 43 4.29 20.20 -6.72
C LEU A 43 5.42 20.73 -5.84
N LYS A 44 6.67 20.40 -6.17
CA LYS A 44 7.83 20.94 -5.46
C LYS A 44 7.85 22.46 -5.51
N ILE A 45 7.51 23.05 -6.65
CA ILE A 45 7.47 24.51 -6.79
C ILE A 45 6.31 25.11 -5.99
N MET A 46 5.12 24.52 -6.02
CA MET A 46 3.98 24.96 -5.20
C MET A 46 4.30 24.91 -3.70
N LEU A 47 4.97 23.84 -3.25
CA LEU A 47 5.44 23.71 -1.86
C LEU A 47 6.43 24.81 -1.50
N ASN A 48 7.44 25.04 -2.33
CA ASN A 48 8.45 26.08 -2.10
C ASN A 48 7.83 27.49 -2.07
N ASN A 49 6.77 27.71 -2.85
CA ASN A 49 6.04 28.98 -2.90
C ASN A 49 4.97 29.11 -1.81
N GLY A 50 4.80 28.12 -0.93
CA GLY A 50 3.80 28.15 0.14
C GLY A 50 2.36 28.19 -0.37
N ASP A 51 2.07 27.51 -1.47
CA ASP A 51 0.77 27.58 -2.15
C ASP A 51 -0.41 27.18 -1.22
N PRO A 52 -1.31 28.12 -0.87
CA PRO A 52 -2.39 27.84 0.07
C PRO A 52 -3.42 26.85 -0.48
N GLU A 53 -3.63 26.81 -1.80
CA GLU A 53 -4.58 25.88 -2.43
C GLU A 53 -4.03 24.45 -2.41
N LEU A 54 -2.71 24.28 -2.48
CA LEU A 54 -2.09 22.96 -2.30
C LEU A 54 -2.37 22.40 -0.90
N LYS A 55 -2.24 23.25 0.13
CA LYS A 55 -2.57 22.86 1.51
C LYS A 55 -4.05 22.48 1.66
N GLN A 56 -4.96 23.21 0.99
CA GLN A 56 -6.39 22.88 0.99
C GLN A 56 -6.67 21.55 0.27
N ALA A 57 -6.04 21.31 -0.88
CA ALA A 57 -6.18 20.06 -1.62
C ALA A 57 -5.69 18.86 -0.80
N GLN A 58 -4.57 18.99 -0.10
CA GLN A 58 -4.05 17.96 0.80
C GLN A 58 -5.00 17.67 1.96
N LYS A 59 -5.58 18.70 2.60
CA LYS A 59 -6.60 18.50 3.64
C LYS A 59 -7.84 17.76 3.13
N ALA A 60 -8.30 18.07 1.91
CA ALA A 60 -9.42 17.35 1.30
C ALA A 60 -9.06 15.87 1.06
N GLN A 61 -7.83 15.61 0.57
CA GLN A 61 -7.31 14.26 0.39
C GLN A 61 -7.28 13.46 1.70
N GLU A 62 -6.82 14.07 2.78
CA GLU A 62 -6.77 13.47 4.12
C GLU A 62 -8.16 13.08 4.62
N ARG A 63 -9.17 13.94 4.42
CA ARG A 63 -10.56 13.64 4.79
C ARG A 63 -11.09 12.41 4.04
N ILE A 64 -10.84 12.32 2.74
CA ILE A 64 -11.25 11.15 1.93
C ILE A 64 -10.55 9.88 2.45
N ARG A 65 -9.24 9.96 2.74
CA ARG A 65 -8.48 8.82 3.27
C ARG A 65 -9.01 8.38 4.64
N ALA A 66 -9.30 9.33 5.54
CA ALA A 66 -9.86 9.06 6.85
C ALA A 66 -11.25 8.39 6.74
N GLN A 67 -12.11 8.87 5.85
CA GLN A 67 -13.42 8.26 5.61
C GLN A 67 -13.30 6.82 5.08
N ARG A 68 -12.41 6.58 4.10
CA ARG A 68 -12.16 5.22 3.59
C ARG A 68 -11.64 4.29 4.69
N GLN A 69 -10.76 4.78 5.55
CA GLN A 69 -10.26 4.02 6.69
C GLN A 69 -11.37 3.72 7.70
N ALA A 70 -12.25 4.68 7.99
CA ALA A 70 -13.38 4.47 8.89
C ALA A 70 -14.32 3.37 8.38
N VAL A 71 -14.69 3.40 7.10
CA VAL A 71 -15.52 2.36 6.46
C VAL A 71 -14.82 0.99 6.52
N SER A 72 -13.52 0.94 6.24
CA SER A 72 -12.75 -0.30 6.32
C SER A 72 -12.71 -0.88 7.74
N ARG A 73 -12.61 -0.03 8.77
CA ARG A 73 -12.64 -0.45 10.18
C ARG A 73 -14.02 -0.99 10.54
N GLU A 74 -15.09 -0.29 10.19
CA GLU A 74 -16.46 -0.75 10.44
C GLU A 74 -16.73 -2.13 9.82
N HIS A 75 -16.26 -2.35 8.58
CA HIS A 75 -16.39 -3.64 7.92
C HIS A 75 -15.61 -4.74 8.65
N ASN A 76 -14.38 -4.48 9.09
CA ASN A 76 -13.59 -5.43 9.87
C ASN A 76 -14.22 -5.74 11.24
N ASP A 77 -14.79 -4.73 11.91
CA ASP A 77 -15.47 -4.90 13.19
C ASP A 77 -16.75 -5.72 13.04
N ARG A 78 -17.52 -5.48 11.96
CA ARG A 78 -18.70 -6.29 11.63
C ARG A 78 -18.30 -7.75 11.38
N PHE A 79 -17.25 -7.99 10.60
CA PHE A 79 -16.72 -9.33 10.36
C PHE A 79 -16.32 -10.00 11.68
N LEU A 80 -15.56 -9.31 12.53
CA LEU A 80 -15.15 -9.80 13.85
C LEU A 80 -16.35 -10.19 14.73
N ARG A 81 -17.42 -9.39 14.76
CA ARG A 81 -18.64 -9.73 15.51
C ARG A 81 -19.34 -10.98 14.98
N MET A 82 -19.30 -11.22 13.67
CA MET A 82 -19.95 -12.38 13.05
C MET A 82 -19.14 -13.66 13.20
N THR A 83 -17.81 -13.60 13.09
CA THR A 83 -16.95 -14.79 12.98
C THR A 83 -16.02 -15.00 14.18
N GLY A 84 -15.95 -14.04 15.11
CA GLY A 84 -15.03 -14.08 16.25
C GLY A 84 -13.56 -13.86 15.90
N ILE A 85 -13.23 -13.55 14.64
CA ILE A 85 -11.85 -13.26 14.18
C ILE A 85 -11.83 -12.09 13.20
N THR A 86 -10.71 -11.38 13.09
CA THR A 86 -10.57 -10.27 12.13
C THR A 86 -10.39 -10.77 10.70
N LEU A 87 -10.60 -9.90 9.70
CA LEU A 87 -10.31 -10.23 8.30
C LEU A 87 -8.81 -10.52 8.09
N GLN A 88 -7.95 -9.80 8.80
CA GLN A 88 -6.51 -10.03 8.78
C GLN A 88 -6.17 -11.43 9.30
N GLU A 89 -6.75 -11.84 10.43
CA GLU A 89 -6.55 -13.18 10.99
C GLU A 89 -7.09 -14.27 10.06
N LYS A 90 -8.27 -14.06 9.46
CA LYS A 90 -8.82 -15.01 8.47
C LYS A 90 -7.92 -15.14 7.25
N SER A 91 -7.40 -14.03 6.74
CA SER A 91 -6.45 -14.00 5.61
C SER A 91 -5.14 -14.72 5.96
N PHE A 92 -4.59 -14.45 7.14
CA PHE A 92 -3.40 -15.13 7.67
C PHE A 92 -3.59 -16.65 7.68
N ARG A 93 -4.67 -17.14 8.30
CA ARG A 93 -4.98 -18.58 8.38
C ARG A 93 -5.13 -19.21 7.00
N ASN A 94 -5.90 -18.58 6.12
CA ASN A 94 -6.12 -19.06 4.77
C ASN A 94 -4.80 -19.14 3.98
N MET A 95 -3.92 -18.14 4.12
CA MET A 95 -2.63 -18.12 3.42
C MET A 95 -1.65 -19.15 3.97
N ILE A 96 -1.63 -19.39 5.29
CA ILE A 96 -0.84 -20.49 5.87
C ILE A 96 -1.36 -21.83 5.36
N ASP A 97 -2.66 -22.07 5.43
CA ASP A 97 -3.26 -23.34 5.01
C ASP A 97 -3.01 -23.62 3.52
N PHE A 98 -3.21 -22.61 2.67
CA PHE A 98 -2.96 -22.72 1.23
C PHE A 98 -1.49 -23.02 0.91
N ASN A 99 -0.56 -22.36 1.60
CA ASN A 99 0.87 -22.52 1.38
C ASN A 99 1.52 -23.54 2.32
N LYS A 100 0.75 -24.36 3.06
CA LYS A 100 1.27 -25.20 4.15
C LYS A 100 2.45 -26.06 3.72
N HIS A 101 2.33 -26.71 2.55
CA HIS A 101 3.39 -27.56 2.01
C HIS A 101 4.69 -26.79 1.72
N VAL A 102 4.62 -25.57 1.18
CA VAL A 102 5.78 -24.71 0.93
C VAL A 102 6.38 -24.23 2.24
N LEU A 103 5.54 -23.75 3.16
CA LEU A 103 5.97 -23.23 4.45
C LEU A 103 6.65 -24.32 5.29
N MET A 104 6.16 -25.55 5.25
CA MET A 104 6.79 -26.68 5.93
C MET A 104 8.15 -27.05 5.32
N LYS A 105 8.32 -26.90 4.00
CA LYS A 105 9.65 -27.09 3.36
C LYS A 105 10.63 -26.02 3.83
N ILE A 106 10.21 -24.75 3.83
CA ILE A 106 11.03 -23.64 4.33
C ILE A 106 11.38 -23.85 5.80
N LEU A 107 10.44 -24.30 6.63
CA LEU A 107 10.66 -24.51 8.06
C LEU A 107 11.70 -25.61 8.34
N LYS A 108 11.80 -26.61 7.45
CA LYS A 108 12.77 -27.72 7.52
C LYS A 108 14.09 -27.45 6.80
N ALA A 109 14.17 -26.38 6.02
CA ALA A 109 15.40 -26.03 5.31
C ALA A 109 16.47 -25.57 6.29
N GLU A 110 17.72 -25.93 6.04
CA GLU A 110 18.88 -25.46 6.82
C GLU A 110 19.01 -23.92 6.70
N ASP A 111 18.77 -23.38 5.51
CA ASP A 111 18.70 -21.95 5.24
C ASP A 111 17.28 -21.53 4.80
N GLN A 112 16.53 -20.92 5.72
CA GLN A 112 15.18 -20.42 5.43
C GLN A 112 15.18 -19.25 4.45
N ASN A 113 16.22 -18.41 4.48
CA ASN A 113 16.29 -17.21 3.66
C ASN A 113 16.45 -17.60 2.20
N ALA A 114 17.35 -18.54 1.90
CA ALA A 114 17.50 -19.14 0.57
C ALA A 114 16.19 -19.78 0.09
N ALA A 115 15.57 -20.64 0.92
CA ALA A 115 14.31 -21.30 0.56
C ALA A 115 13.17 -20.30 0.30
N ILE A 116 13.11 -19.19 1.04
CA ILE A 116 12.15 -18.11 0.79
C ILE A 116 12.49 -17.38 -0.51
N MET A 117 13.76 -17.17 -0.83
CA MET A 117 14.21 -16.47 -2.04
C MET A 117 14.00 -17.28 -3.33
N GLU A 118 13.86 -18.59 -3.24
CA GLU A 118 13.43 -19.44 -4.36
C GLU A 118 11.95 -19.24 -4.73
N LEU A 119 11.12 -18.75 -3.80
CA LEU A 119 9.70 -18.53 -4.09
C LEU A 119 9.47 -17.41 -5.12
N PRO A 120 8.44 -17.51 -5.97
CA PRO A 120 8.03 -16.40 -6.84
C PRO A 120 7.82 -15.09 -6.06
N LYS A 121 8.22 -13.96 -6.67
CA LYS A 121 8.12 -12.63 -6.06
C LYS A 121 6.71 -12.27 -5.60
N SER A 122 5.68 -12.75 -6.31
CA SER A 122 4.27 -12.60 -5.94
C SER A 122 3.96 -13.31 -4.63
N ILE A 123 4.38 -14.57 -4.47
CA ILE A 123 4.17 -15.36 -3.26
C ILE A 123 4.90 -14.72 -2.08
N ARG A 124 6.16 -14.32 -2.24
CA ARG A 124 6.91 -13.62 -1.18
C ARG A 124 6.18 -12.38 -0.70
N ARG A 125 5.69 -11.54 -1.63
CA ARG A 125 4.91 -10.34 -1.28
C ARG A 125 3.65 -10.67 -0.49
N ILE A 126 2.92 -11.71 -0.87
CA ILE A 126 1.69 -12.14 -0.18
C ILE A 126 2.02 -12.64 1.24
N LEU A 127 3.04 -13.50 1.38
CA LEU A 127 3.47 -14.03 2.68
C LEU A 127 3.99 -12.92 3.60
N THR A 128 4.73 -11.95 3.07
CA THR A 128 5.20 -10.78 3.83
C THR A 128 4.04 -9.86 4.23
N HIS A 129 3.08 -9.64 3.32
CA HIS A 129 1.91 -8.80 3.59
C HIS A 129 1.03 -9.39 4.71
N ASN A 130 0.88 -10.71 4.73
CA ASN A 130 0.14 -11.43 5.77
C ASN A 130 1.01 -11.76 6.99
N GLU A 131 2.22 -11.23 7.12
CA GLU A 131 3.06 -11.40 8.32
C GLU A 131 3.45 -12.86 8.62
N ILE A 132 3.46 -13.70 7.58
CA ILE A 132 3.91 -15.10 7.65
C ILE A 132 5.43 -15.17 7.60
N ILE A 133 6.06 -14.29 6.84
CA ILE A 133 7.53 -14.13 6.77
C ILE A 133 7.95 -12.71 7.16
N THR A 134 9.17 -12.55 7.66
CA THR A 134 9.71 -11.27 8.12
C THR A 134 9.79 -10.22 7.01
N LYS A 135 9.56 -8.95 7.38
CA LYS A 135 9.68 -7.77 6.51
C LYS A 135 11.15 -7.34 6.48
N GLY A 136 11.98 -8.04 5.70
CA GLY A 136 13.42 -7.78 5.63
C GLY A 136 14.06 -8.21 4.31
N TRP A 137 15.22 -7.61 4.01
CA TRP A 137 16.05 -7.99 2.86
C TRP A 137 17.17 -8.97 3.25
N HIS A 138 17.72 -8.88 4.46
CA HIS A 138 18.89 -9.67 4.83
C HIS A 138 18.57 -10.99 5.54
N ASP A 139 17.52 -11.08 6.35
CA ASP A 139 17.17 -12.34 7.03
C ASP A 139 15.67 -12.62 6.96
N ARG A 140 15.27 -13.30 5.88
CA ARG A 140 13.89 -13.76 5.74
C ARG A 140 13.71 -15.08 6.45
N GLU A 141 12.72 -15.11 7.32
CA GLU A 141 12.34 -16.31 8.04
C GLU A 141 10.82 -16.35 8.25
N ILE A 142 10.32 -17.53 8.58
CA ILE A 142 8.92 -17.68 9.02
C ILE A 142 8.79 -17.05 10.40
N THR A 143 7.82 -16.15 10.55
CA THR A 143 7.59 -15.43 11.82
C THR A 143 7.21 -16.40 12.94
N ALA A 144 7.54 -16.06 14.18
CA ALA A 144 7.21 -16.89 15.35
C ALA A 144 5.71 -17.22 15.44
N HIS A 145 4.85 -16.26 15.06
CA HIS A 145 3.40 -16.46 15.02
C HIS A 145 2.99 -17.53 13.99
N ALA A 146 3.53 -17.45 12.77
CA ALA A 146 3.29 -18.45 11.73
C ALA A 146 3.87 -19.83 12.09
N ARG A 147 5.05 -19.89 12.71
CA ARG A 147 5.64 -21.15 13.21
C ARG A 147 4.71 -21.83 14.21
N LYS A 148 4.19 -21.09 15.19
CA LYS A 148 3.26 -21.63 16.20
C LYS A 148 2.00 -22.20 15.54
N TYR A 149 1.47 -21.52 14.52
CA TYR A 149 0.29 -21.98 13.80
C TYR A 149 0.56 -23.24 12.94
N LEU A 150 1.74 -23.32 12.32
CA LEU A 150 2.16 -24.47 11.50
C LEU A 150 2.42 -25.74 12.32
N ILE A 151 2.90 -25.59 13.56
CA ILE A 151 3.25 -26.72 14.44
C ILE A 151 2.03 -27.25 15.21
N ASN A 152 1.12 -26.37 15.64
CA ASN A 152 -0.03 -26.75 16.48
C ASN A 152 -1.24 -27.29 15.69
N LYS A 153 -1.08 -27.64 14.41
CA LYS A 153 -2.17 -28.00 13.51
C LYS A 153 -1.81 -29.16 12.58
#